data_AF-A0A423XPE6-F1
#
_entry.id   AF-A0A423XPE6-F1
#
_cell.length_a   1.000
_cell.length_b   1.000
_cell.length_c   1.000
_cell.angle_alpha   90.00
_cell.angle_beta   90.00
_cell.angle_gamma   90.00
#
_symmetry.space_group_name_H-M   'P 1'
#
loop_
_entity.id
_entity.type
_entity.pdbx_description
1 polymer ?
#
loop_
_entity_poly.entity_id
_entity_poly.type
_entity_poly.pdbx_seq_one_letter_code
_entity_poly.pdbx_strand_id
1 'polypeptide(L)'
;MIKPKMLDSSRLFRIFKYLVLVLLVISAVHYLDHPTTRERYTQVLRSFKDEKRLFVADYLAGEIDGSFDGRELARLCASKAWHPEDKALILTCEPLTGGIAAVKNGILHCIRFSIEIGAQLVLPRIIRRSPADIANIAGDLYAKGQPIDYMFSSEHLLTSLRDHCPQMRVHRSLDDLYDRPSLLKPLAVNLAMLADQFTNVDGQMVPDVIVDGVDAGAGLRARFDDLYARELPPESRRYPVRVDLQHAQGAPFTWPALGDGGEAARRDFGRLLRVREDLRVLAASALYNLAKRFGLPVDPRGGLAGGRGLQAHGGGGGGGGRGRGGTAAAAAAAAAAAAAAGAGRAAETKHAGFAGDAAQANTNTTRLVGVHLRTEMDALGRGLGFPDYDTQASYFLGYLESSGAAAGAGAGAGAGHGVMGSSSSSSSSSGSGSGGSSRRREGRVVYLATGLLPGDDDVRRFRAQAAELNATVVTKREVLGAGEVAVLNNHLTWDQRALVDYEILLRVGFYVGVVESSFAWNVAMRRGNARGSGGGGSGLGGVGKHGGGYLGLPEDKPWESKMGLDSQKLIMWDDRYSRLYGRAGRGAVFFKGMWP
;
A
#
# COMPACT_ATOMS: atom_id res chain seq x y z
N MET A 1 50.17 -9.28 60.14
CA MET A 1 49.29 -8.10 60.27
C MET A 1 49.52 -7.16 59.08
N ILE A 2 48.65 -7.21 58.07
CA ILE A 2 48.67 -6.25 56.95
C ILE A 2 47.70 -5.13 57.33
N LYS A 3 48.21 -3.95 57.67
CA LYS A 3 47.38 -2.76 57.90
C LYS A 3 46.78 -2.32 56.55
N PRO A 4 45.46 -2.18 56.40
CA PRO A 4 44.89 -1.59 55.20
C PRO A 4 45.36 -0.13 55.11
N LYS A 5 45.99 0.22 53.98
CA LYS A 5 46.31 1.63 53.67
C LYS A 5 44.98 2.38 53.54
N MET A 6 44.61 3.13 54.57
CA MET A 6 43.55 4.12 54.48
C MET A 6 43.87 5.06 53.32
N LEU A 7 42.91 5.22 52.42
CA LEU A 7 42.98 6.21 51.34
C LEU A 7 43.22 7.59 51.97
N ASP A 8 44.30 8.25 51.55
CA ASP A 8 44.61 9.62 51.95
C ASP A 8 43.43 10.55 51.64
N SER A 9 43.06 11.40 52.61
CA SER A 9 41.92 12.34 52.55
C SER A 9 41.93 13.18 51.26
N SER A 10 43.14 13.53 50.80
CA SER A 10 43.35 14.28 49.56
C SER A 10 42.89 13.53 48.30
N ARG A 11 43.01 12.20 48.28
CA ARG A 11 42.56 11.33 47.17
C ARG A 11 41.06 11.10 47.23
N LEU A 12 40.49 10.96 48.44
CA LEU A 12 39.05 10.84 48.64
C LEU A 12 38.30 12.09 48.14
N PHE A 13 38.83 13.28 48.44
CA PHE A 13 38.24 14.54 47.98
C PHE A 13 38.28 14.70 46.46
N ARG A 14 39.38 14.28 45.80
CA ARG A 14 39.47 14.28 44.33
C ARG A 14 38.47 13.29 43.71
N ILE A 15 38.38 12.07 44.24
CA ILE A 15 37.43 11.07 43.78
C ILE A 15 36.00 11.58 43.94
N PHE A 16 35.67 12.17 45.09
CA PHE A 16 34.35 12.75 45.34
C PHE A 16 34.01 13.88 44.35
N LYS A 17 34.96 14.77 44.04
CA LYS A 17 34.76 15.84 43.04
C LYS A 17 34.42 15.29 41.65
N TYR A 18 35.13 14.26 41.20
CA TYR A 18 34.83 13.62 39.91
C TYR A 18 33.51 12.85 39.95
N LEU A 19 33.21 12.18 41.06
CA LEU A 19 31.96 11.45 41.24
C LEU A 19 30.74 12.38 41.20
N VAL A 20 30.82 13.56 41.83
CA VAL A 20 29.77 14.59 41.74
C VAL A 20 29.59 15.09 40.30
N LEU A 21 30.69 15.33 39.58
CA LEU A 21 30.61 15.75 38.17
C LEU A 21 29.96 14.67 37.29
N VAL A 22 30.34 13.41 37.48
CA VAL A 22 29.75 12.26 36.76
C VAL A 22 28.28 12.10 37.09
N LEU A 23 27.88 12.21 38.37
CA LEU A 23 26.49 12.16 38.78
C LEU A 23 25.66 13.32 38.22
N LEU A 24 26.24 14.52 38.13
CA LEU A 24 25.59 15.66 37.48
C LEU A 24 25.40 15.43 35.99
N VAL A 25 26.39 14.87 35.29
CA VAL A 25 26.26 14.52 33.86
C VAL A 25 25.21 13.43 33.66
N ILE A 26 25.20 12.37 34.47
CA ILE A 26 24.19 11.32 34.42
C ILE A 26 22.79 11.89 34.70
N SER A 27 22.67 12.75 35.71
CA SER A 27 21.39 13.41 36.04
C SER A 27 20.93 14.34 34.93
N ALA A 28 21.84 15.06 34.29
CA ALA A 28 21.53 15.91 33.14
C ALA A 28 21.09 15.08 31.93
N VAL A 29 21.78 13.99 31.61
CA VAL A 29 21.39 13.06 30.54
C VAL A 29 20.02 12.46 30.84
N HIS A 30 19.78 12.02 32.08
CA HIS A 30 18.50 11.44 32.47
C HIS A 30 17.36 12.48 32.42
N TYR A 31 17.62 13.72 32.81
CA TYR A 31 16.67 14.83 32.72
C TYR A 31 16.35 15.21 31.26
N LEU A 32 17.35 15.18 30.39
CA LEU A 32 17.20 15.45 28.95
C LEU A 32 16.49 14.32 28.21
N ASP A 33 16.68 13.07 28.63
CA ASP A 33 16.01 11.90 28.04
C ASP A 33 14.57 11.72 28.56
N HIS A 34 14.17 12.48 29.59
CA HIS A 34 12.81 12.45 30.10
C HIS A 34 11.82 12.94 29.00
N PRO A 35 10.75 12.18 28.69
CA PRO A 35 9.90 12.43 27.51
C PRO A 35 9.31 13.85 27.43
N THR A 36 8.90 14.41 28.56
CA THR A 36 8.37 15.78 28.68
C THR A 36 9.41 16.86 28.39
N THR A 37 10.66 16.67 28.83
CA THR A 37 11.77 17.58 28.55
C THR A 37 12.16 17.47 27.08
N ARG A 38 12.16 16.24 26.56
CA ARG A 38 12.39 15.91 25.15
C ARG A 38 11.44 16.62 24.22
N GLU A 39 10.15 16.59 24.49
CA GLU A 39 9.16 17.31 23.71
C GLU A 39 9.41 18.83 23.72
N ARG A 40 9.66 19.43 24.89
CA ARG A 40 9.87 20.88 25.04
C ARG A 40 11.09 21.39 24.27
N TYR A 41 12.26 20.77 24.41
CA TYR A 41 13.43 21.25 23.67
C TYR A 41 13.30 20.93 22.17
N THR A 42 12.65 19.82 21.79
CA THR A 42 12.42 19.50 20.38
C THR A 42 11.51 20.53 19.73
N GLN A 43 10.51 21.06 20.45
CA GLN A 43 9.66 22.15 19.99
C GLN A 43 10.44 23.46 19.79
N VAL A 44 11.36 23.80 20.71
CA VAL A 44 12.23 24.98 20.58
C VAL A 44 13.23 24.80 19.42
N LEU A 45 13.89 23.65 19.30
CA LEU A 45 14.80 23.40 18.17
C LEU A 45 14.06 23.35 16.82
N ARG A 46 12.78 22.98 16.81
CA ARG A 46 11.91 23.04 15.64
C ARG A 46 11.69 24.49 15.18
N SER A 47 11.58 25.49 16.07
CA SER A 47 11.39 26.88 15.63
C SER A 47 12.59 27.47 14.87
N PHE A 48 13.77 26.85 14.96
CA PHE A 48 14.99 27.28 14.28
C PHE A 48 15.33 26.46 13.02
N LYS A 49 14.56 25.43 12.68
CA LYS A 49 14.80 24.58 11.50
C LYS A 49 13.99 25.08 10.30
N ASP A 50 14.61 25.00 9.12
CA ASP A 50 13.93 25.18 7.82
C ASP A 50 12.65 24.31 7.77
N GLU A 51 11.51 24.95 7.48
CA GLU A 51 10.20 24.33 7.45
C GLU A 51 10.16 23.10 6.52
N LYS A 52 10.85 23.16 5.37
CA LYS A 52 10.96 22.02 4.46
C LYS A 52 11.68 20.86 5.12
N ARG A 53 12.77 21.11 5.85
CA ARG A 53 13.54 20.07 6.54
C ARG A 53 12.72 19.41 7.65
N LEU A 54 11.89 20.17 8.36
CA LEU A 54 10.98 19.62 9.36
C LEU A 54 9.91 18.74 8.72
N PHE A 55 9.29 19.21 7.64
CA PHE A 55 8.31 18.45 6.89
C PHE A 55 8.89 17.12 6.40
N VAL A 56 10.08 17.14 5.82
CA VAL A 56 10.78 15.93 5.37
C VAL A 56 11.10 15.01 6.55
N ALA A 57 11.59 15.53 7.67
CA ALA A 57 11.88 14.70 8.85
C ALA A 57 10.62 14.04 9.42
N ASP A 58 9.51 14.77 9.53
CA ASP A 58 8.23 14.24 10.00
C ASP A 58 7.64 13.22 9.03
N TYR A 59 7.85 13.40 7.72
CA TYR A 59 7.45 12.46 6.68
C TYR A 59 8.22 11.13 6.79
N LEU A 60 9.52 11.19 7.06
CA LEU A 60 10.39 10.02 7.11
C LEU A 60 10.22 9.22 8.41
N ALA A 61 9.71 9.83 9.48
CA ALA A 61 9.57 9.22 10.81
C ALA A 61 8.71 7.95 10.82
N GLY A 62 7.80 7.78 9.86
CA GLY A 62 6.97 6.60 9.71
C GLY A 62 6.42 6.50 8.28
N GLU A 63 5.54 5.54 8.06
CA GLU A 63 4.73 5.49 6.84
C GLU A 63 3.40 6.24 7.04
N ILE A 64 2.48 6.13 6.08
CA ILE A 64 1.18 6.82 6.13
C ILE A 64 0.27 6.42 7.30
N ASP A 65 0.58 5.33 7.99
CA ASP A 65 -0.08 4.80 9.19
C ASP A 65 0.87 4.64 10.39
N GLY A 66 2.02 5.34 10.38
CA GLY A 66 2.94 5.40 11.50
C GLY A 66 4.10 4.41 11.43
N SER A 67 4.61 3.99 12.60
CA SER A 67 5.76 3.09 12.70
C SER A 67 5.41 1.65 12.33
N PHE A 68 6.42 0.87 11.92
CA PHE A 68 6.24 -0.54 11.61
C PHE A 68 5.86 -1.33 12.87
N ASP A 69 4.86 -2.21 12.75
CA ASP A 69 4.39 -3.08 13.82
C ASP A 69 4.61 -4.54 13.43
N GLY A 70 5.65 -5.15 14.00
CA GLY A 70 6.03 -6.53 13.66
C GLY A 70 5.35 -7.61 14.50
N ARG A 71 4.32 -7.30 15.31
CA ARG A 71 3.69 -8.33 16.18
C ARG A 71 3.09 -9.49 15.39
N GLU A 72 2.42 -9.21 14.28
CA GLU A 72 1.81 -10.28 13.46
C GLU A 72 2.89 -11.12 12.75
N LEU A 73 3.98 -10.50 12.31
CA LEU A 73 5.13 -11.23 11.78
C LEU A 73 5.74 -12.16 12.85
N ALA A 74 5.88 -11.67 14.09
CA ALA A 74 6.40 -12.48 15.19
C ALA A 74 5.50 -13.68 15.51
N ARG A 75 4.17 -13.49 15.52
CA ARG A 75 3.23 -14.61 15.67
C ARG A 75 3.31 -15.59 14.52
N LEU A 76 3.40 -15.09 13.29
CA LEU A 76 3.53 -15.94 12.11
C LEU A 76 4.79 -16.80 12.23
N CYS A 77 5.97 -16.21 12.47
CA CYS A 77 7.21 -16.97 12.56
C CYS A 77 7.24 -17.93 13.77
N ALA A 78 6.65 -17.56 14.90
CA ALA A 78 6.55 -18.43 16.07
C ALA A 78 5.59 -19.63 15.86
N SER A 79 4.65 -19.53 14.93
CA SER A 79 3.70 -20.61 14.65
C SER A 79 4.23 -21.69 13.70
N LYS A 80 5.44 -21.51 13.14
CA LYS A 80 6.03 -22.42 12.15
C LYS A 80 7.12 -23.30 12.76
N ALA A 81 7.25 -24.50 12.19
CA ALA A 81 8.36 -25.40 12.49
C ALA A 81 9.58 -25.01 11.67
N TRP A 82 10.70 -24.73 12.32
CA TRP A 82 11.95 -24.31 11.69
C TRP A 82 12.93 -25.48 11.59
N HIS A 83 13.65 -25.56 10.47
CA HIS A 83 14.69 -26.57 10.29
C HIS A 83 15.91 -26.23 11.18
N PRO A 84 16.49 -27.23 11.89
CA PRO A 84 17.70 -27.01 12.67
C PRO A 84 18.90 -26.75 11.75
N GLU A 85 19.95 -26.13 12.28
CA GLU A 85 21.10 -25.67 11.49
C GLU A 85 21.82 -26.80 10.73
N ASP A 86 21.90 -27.99 11.32
CA ASP A 86 22.51 -29.19 10.71
C ASP A 86 21.67 -29.76 9.54
N LYS A 87 20.38 -29.41 9.48
CA LYS A 87 19.45 -29.83 8.42
C LYS A 87 18.77 -28.64 7.74
N ALA A 88 19.49 -27.53 7.65
CA ALA A 88 18.94 -26.28 7.15
C ALA A 88 18.42 -26.41 5.71
N LEU A 89 17.24 -25.83 5.48
CA LEU A 89 16.76 -25.45 4.16
C LEU A 89 17.16 -24.01 3.89
N ILE A 90 17.70 -23.74 2.71
CA ILE A 90 18.04 -22.40 2.24
C ILE A 90 17.21 -22.10 1.00
N LEU A 91 16.30 -21.15 1.11
CA LEU A 91 15.47 -20.69 0.00
C LEU A 91 16.20 -19.61 -0.80
N THR A 92 16.32 -19.83 -2.09
CA THR A 92 16.57 -18.78 -3.09
C THR A 92 15.30 -18.55 -3.91
N CYS A 93 15.20 -17.38 -4.54
CA CYS A 93 14.11 -17.07 -5.44
C CYS A 93 14.66 -16.62 -6.79
N GLU A 94 13.92 -16.96 -7.85
CA GLU A 94 14.13 -16.39 -9.16
C GLU A 94 14.08 -14.85 -9.10
N PRO A 95 15.02 -14.13 -9.75
CA PRO A 95 15.00 -12.68 -9.82
C PRO A 95 13.68 -12.12 -10.36
N LEU A 96 13.13 -11.10 -9.70
CA LEU A 96 11.78 -10.63 -9.94
C LEU A 96 11.74 -9.54 -11.01
N THR A 97 10.81 -9.65 -11.95
CA THR A 97 10.61 -8.72 -13.07
C THR A 97 9.25 -8.02 -13.00
N GLY A 98 9.05 -6.99 -13.82
CA GLY A 98 7.76 -6.32 -13.98
C GLY A 98 7.66 -4.96 -13.28
N GLY A 99 6.43 -4.50 -13.05
CA GLY A 99 6.19 -3.22 -12.37
C GLY A 99 6.43 -3.29 -10.85
N ILE A 100 6.44 -2.13 -10.20
CA ILE A 100 6.70 -1.99 -8.74
C ILE A 100 5.91 -2.99 -7.90
N ALA A 101 4.60 -3.11 -8.13
CA ALA A 101 3.74 -3.99 -7.34
C ALA A 101 4.02 -5.48 -7.61
N ALA A 102 4.42 -5.85 -8.82
CA ALA A 102 4.84 -7.23 -9.14
C ALA A 102 6.13 -7.58 -8.40
N VAL A 103 7.13 -6.68 -8.45
CA VAL A 103 8.40 -6.87 -7.72
C VAL A 103 8.15 -6.92 -6.22
N LYS A 104 7.40 -5.97 -5.64
CA LYS A 104 7.07 -5.93 -4.21
C LYS A 104 6.45 -7.25 -3.75
N ASN A 105 5.41 -7.72 -4.45
CA ASN A 105 4.69 -8.92 -4.02
C ASN A 105 5.45 -10.22 -4.30
N GLY A 106 6.28 -10.27 -5.35
CA GLY A 106 7.20 -11.39 -5.54
C GLY A 106 8.20 -11.53 -4.38
N ILE A 107 8.76 -10.42 -3.88
CA ILE A 107 9.69 -10.46 -2.74
C ILE A 107 8.96 -10.89 -1.47
N LEU A 108 7.75 -10.35 -1.24
CA LEU A 108 6.94 -10.73 -0.07
C LEU A 108 6.51 -12.19 -0.13
N HIS A 109 6.19 -12.71 -1.31
CA HIS A 109 5.88 -14.12 -1.53
C HIS A 109 7.09 -14.98 -1.17
N CYS A 110 8.30 -14.64 -1.64
CA CYS A 110 9.53 -15.33 -1.24
C CYS A 110 9.71 -15.40 0.28
N ILE A 111 9.57 -14.25 0.95
CA ILE A 111 9.70 -14.17 2.41
C ILE A 111 8.63 -15.05 3.09
N ARG A 112 7.38 -14.95 2.62
CA ARG A 112 6.26 -15.68 3.20
C ARG A 112 6.37 -17.19 3.00
N PHE A 113 6.84 -17.62 1.84
CA PHE A 113 7.11 -19.02 1.53
C PHE A 113 8.26 -19.55 2.40
N SER A 114 9.36 -18.80 2.56
CA SER A 114 10.45 -19.18 3.49
C SER A 114 9.94 -19.43 4.90
N ILE A 115 9.08 -18.54 5.41
CA ILE A 115 8.48 -18.69 6.74
C ILE A 115 7.60 -19.94 6.78
N GLU A 116 6.76 -20.16 5.76
CA GLU A 116 5.86 -21.33 5.70
C GLU A 116 6.63 -22.65 5.74
N ILE A 117 7.78 -22.71 5.06
CA ILE A 117 8.62 -23.92 5.02
C ILE A 117 9.76 -23.92 6.06
N GLY A 118 9.77 -22.98 7.01
CA GLY A 118 10.79 -22.92 8.05
C GLY A 118 12.23 -22.87 7.53
N ALA A 119 12.43 -22.21 6.37
CA ALA A 119 13.71 -22.12 5.68
C ALA A 119 14.44 -20.80 5.95
N GLN A 120 15.76 -20.85 5.90
CA GLN A 120 16.58 -19.65 5.80
C GLN A 120 16.37 -18.99 4.44
N LEU A 121 16.53 -17.67 4.33
CA LEU A 121 16.27 -16.91 3.10
C LEU A 121 17.55 -16.28 2.58
N VAL A 122 17.86 -16.48 1.30
CA VAL A 122 18.76 -15.60 0.56
C VAL A 122 17.94 -14.44 0.01
N LEU A 123 18.35 -13.20 0.27
CA LEU A 123 17.60 -12.02 -0.15
C LEU A 123 17.31 -12.06 -1.67
N PRO A 124 16.02 -11.95 -2.08
CA PRO A 124 15.64 -11.93 -3.49
C PRO A 124 16.31 -10.79 -4.26
N ARG A 125 16.40 -10.97 -5.58
CA ARG A 125 17.00 -10.01 -6.52
C ARG A 125 15.92 -9.41 -7.42
N ILE A 126 16.17 -8.22 -7.94
CA ILE A 126 15.24 -7.48 -8.81
C ILE A 126 15.84 -7.35 -10.19
N ILE A 127 15.17 -7.83 -11.22
CA ILE A 127 15.57 -7.58 -12.59
C ILE A 127 15.28 -6.13 -12.95
N ARG A 128 16.31 -5.44 -13.43
CA ARG A 128 16.19 -4.07 -13.91
C ARG A 128 15.64 -4.09 -15.33
N ARG A 129 14.53 -3.40 -15.54
CA ARG A 129 13.97 -3.09 -16.86
C ARG A 129 15.00 -2.44 -17.79
N SER A 130 14.91 -2.74 -19.08
CA SER A 130 15.83 -2.14 -20.07
C SER A 130 15.71 -0.61 -20.08
N PRO A 131 16.85 0.12 -20.03
CA PRO A 131 16.85 1.57 -20.14
C PRO A 131 16.58 2.06 -21.57
N ALA A 132 16.81 1.21 -22.58
CA ALA A 132 16.62 1.55 -23.99
C ALA A 132 15.20 1.25 -24.48
N ASP A 133 14.55 0.23 -23.91
CA ASP A 133 13.17 -0.13 -24.20
C ASP A 133 12.45 -0.47 -22.91
N ILE A 134 11.63 0.47 -22.45
CA ILE A 134 10.88 0.29 -21.22
C ILE A 134 9.87 -0.86 -21.31
N ALA A 135 9.43 -1.27 -22.50
CA ALA A 135 8.53 -2.43 -22.66
C ALA A 135 9.23 -3.76 -22.34
N ASN A 136 10.56 -3.83 -22.46
CA ASN A 136 11.34 -4.96 -22.00
C ASN A 136 11.52 -4.92 -20.46
N ILE A 137 10.53 -5.48 -19.77
CA ILE A 137 10.49 -5.60 -18.30
C ILE A 137 11.48 -6.63 -17.74
N ALA A 138 11.92 -7.57 -18.59
CA ALA A 138 12.89 -8.60 -18.23
C ALA A 138 14.34 -8.11 -18.38
N GLY A 139 14.53 -6.89 -18.90
CA GLY A 139 15.85 -6.31 -19.11
C GLY A 139 16.76 -7.27 -19.89
N ASP A 140 17.96 -7.49 -19.35
CA ASP A 140 18.83 -8.56 -19.81
C ASP A 140 18.41 -9.87 -19.16
N LEU A 141 17.87 -10.81 -19.96
CA LEU A 141 17.37 -12.13 -19.56
C LEU A 141 18.38 -12.99 -18.74
N TYR A 142 19.66 -12.60 -18.70
CA TYR A 142 20.73 -13.28 -17.97
C TYR A 142 21.35 -12.45 -16.84
N ALA A 143 20.77 -11.30 -16.49
CA ALA A 143 21.29 -10.49 -15.40
C ALA A 143 21.12 -11.23 -14.06
N LYS A 144 22.14 -11.15 -13.19
CA LYS A 144 22.09 -11.60 -11.78
C LYS A 144 21.04 -10.84 -10.92
N GLY A 145 20.27 -9.94 -11.52
CA GLY A 145 19.42 -8.97 -10.86
C GLY A 145 20.20 -7.95 -10.04
N GLN A 146 19.49 -6.95 -9.55
CA GLN A 146 19.92 -5.93 -8.62
C GLN A 146 19.56 -6.36 -7.18
N PRO A 147 20.29 -5.88 -6.17
CA PRO A 147 19.90 -6.08 -4.78
C PRO A 147 18.59 -5.35 -4.45
N ILE A 148 17.97 -5.70 -3.31
CA ILE A 148 16.66 -5.16 -2.88
C ILE A 148 16.71 -3.62 -2.71
N ASP A 149 17.87 -3.08 -2.32
CA ASP A 149 18.16 -1.64 -2.22
C ASP A 149 18.00 -0.85 -3.53
N TYR A 150 17.85 -1.54 -4.66
CA TYR A 150 17.40 -0.93 -5.91
C TYR A 150 16.04 -0.23 -5.76
N MET A 151 15.11 -0.78 -4.97
CA MET A 151 13.76 -0.23 -4.76
C MET A 151 13.39 -0.01 -3.29
N PHE A 152 13.85 -0.86 -2.38
CA PHE A 152 13.38 -0.92 -0.99
C PHE A 152 14.53 -0.81 0.01
N SER A 153 14.29 -0.28 1.19
CA SER A 153 15.29 -0.21 2.27
C SER A 153 15.64 -1.62 2.76
N SER A 154 16.81 -2.12 2.37
CA SER A 154 17.34 -3.39 2.86
C SER A 154 17.60 -3.34 4.38
N GLU A 155 17.96 -2.18 4.92
CA GLU A 155 18.18 -1.98 6.35
C GLU A 155 16.88 -2.10 7.15
N HIS A 156 15.78 -1.50 6.66
CA HIS A 156 14.45 -1.69 7.24
C HIS A 156 14.00 -3.15 7.21
N LEU A 157 14.16 -3.82 6.06
CA LEU A 157 13.77 -5.23 5.91
C LEU A 157 14.55 -6.13 6.87
N LEU A 158 15.89 -6.03 6.87
CA LEU A 158 16.74 -6.86 7.70
C LEU A 158 16.51 -6.62 9.20
N THR A 159 16.35 -5.36 9.60
CA THR A 159 16.03 -5.00 11.00
C THR A 159 14.67 -5.57 11.41
N SER A 160 13.65 -5.39 10.58
CA SER A 160 12.30 -5.90 10.85
C SER A 160 12.29 -7.44 10.97
N LEU A 161 12.97 -8.15 10.08
CA LEU A 161 13.07 -9.61 10.13
C LEU A 161 13.88 -10.09 11.33
N ARG A 162 15.00 -9.43 11.67
CA ARG A 162 15.80 -9.80 12.84
C ARG A 162 15.02 -9.61 14.14
N ASP A 163 14.32 -8.48 14.27
CA ASP A 163 13.67 -8.09 15.52
C ASP A 163 12.32 -8.82 15.72
N HIS A 164 11.65 -9.22 14.63
CA HIS A 164 10.32 -9.83 14.68
C HIS A 164 10.21 -11.22 14.08
N CYS A 165 11.24 -11.77 13.44
CA CYS A 165 11.28 -13.15 12.94
C CYS A 165 12.69 -13.75 13.10
N PRO A 166 13.27 -13.74 14.32
CA PRO A 166 14.66 -14.16 14.55
C PRO A 166 14.94 -15.62 14.19
N GLN A 167 13.91 -16.46 14.08
CA GLN A 167 14.02 -17.86 13.64
C GLN A 167 14.47 -17.97 12.18
N MET A 168 14.16 -16.96 11.35
CA MET A 168 14.56 -16.93 9.94
C MET A 168 15.95 -16.31 9.79
N ARG A 169 16.96 -17.15 9.55
CA ARG A 169 18.28 -16.64 9.16
C ARG A 169 18.22 -16.08 7.73
N VAL A 170 18.74 -14.87 7.55
CA VAL A 170 18.76 -14.18 6.25
C VAL A 170 20.20 -14.02 5.78
N HIS A 171 20.46 -14.42 4.53
CA HIS A 171 21.74 -14.28 3.83
C HIS A 171 21.62 -13.17 2.78
N ARG A 172 22.64 -12.33 2.62
CA ARG A 172 22.56 -11.19 1.69
C ARG A 172 22.73 -11.63 0.25
N SER A 173 23.58 -12.62 0.02
CA SER A 173 23.81 -13.24 -1.28
C SER A 173 24.02 -14.74 -1.12
N LEU A 174 23.80 -15.48 -2.21
CA LEU A 174 24.26 -16.87 -2.29
C LEU A 174 25.80 -16.96 -2.23
N ASP A 175 26.49 -15.89 -2.62
CA ASP A 175 27.96 -15.80 -2.53
C ASP A 175 28.46 -15.91 -1.08
N ASP A 176 27.65 -15.55 -0.08
CA ASP A 176 27.99 -15.69 1.35
C ASP A 176 28.08 -17.16 1.77
N LEU A 177 27.63 -18.09 0.91
CA LEU A 177 27.55 -19.53 1.15
C LEU A 177 28.46 -20.33 0.19
N TYR A 178 29.55 -19.70 -0.29
CA TYR A 178 30.47 -20.26 -1.27
C TYR A 178 31.14 -21.57 -0.84
N ASP A 179 31.23 -21.84 0.47
CA ASP A 179 31.87 -23.02 1.06
C ASP A 179 30.92 -24.23 1.18
N ARG A 180 29.68 -24.10 0.68
CA ARG A 180 28.63 -25.14 0.77
C ARG A 180 28.32 -25.75 -0.61
N PRO A 181 29.05 -26.80 -1.04
CA PRO A 181 28.84 -27.41 -2.37
C PRO A 181 27.46 -28.07 -2.52
N SER A 182 26.78 -28.42 -1.43
CA SER A 182 25.41 -28.94 -1.44
C SER A 182 24.39 -27.95 -2.02
N LEU A 183 24.71 -26.66 -2.06
CA LEU A 183 23.83 -25.61 -2.58
C LEU A 183 23.93 -25.40 -4.11
N LEU A 184 24.85 -26.10 -4.79
CA LEU A 184 25.05 -25.94 -6.24
C LEU A 184 23.84 -26.41 -7.05
N LYS A 185 23.18 -27.49 -6.61
CA LYS A 185 21.99 -28.04 -7.28
C LYS A 185 20.75 -27.77 -6.43
N PRO A 186 19.90 -26.81 -6.82
CA PRO A 186 18.67 -26.55 -6.08
C PRO A 186 17.58 -27.60 -6.38
N LEU A 187 16.70 -27.81 -5.41
CA LEU A 187 15.35 -28.31 -5.67
C LEU A 187 14.51 -27.15 -6.22
N ALA A 188 14.18 -27.20 -7.51
CA ALA A 188 13.29 -26.22 -8.13
C ALA A 188 11.85 -26.46 -7.67
N VAL A 189 11.20 -25.40 -7.18
CA VAL A 189 9.80 -25.43 -6.74
C VAL A 189 9.07 -24.26 -7.36
N ASN A 190 7.86 -24.49 -7.86
CA ASN A 190 6.93 -23.42 -8.19
C ASN A 190 5.60 -23.68 -7.47
N LEU A 191 4.82 -22.62 -7.22
CA LEU A 191 3.58 -22.75 -6.45
C LEU A 191 2.51 -23.60 -7.15
N ALA A 192 2.56 -23.70 -8.48
CA ALA A 192 1.66 -24.54 -9.26
C ALA A 192 1.91 -26.04 -8.99
N MET A 193 3.14 -26.45 -8.64
CA MET A 193 3.44 -27.81 -8.17
C MET A 193 2.84 -28.11 -6.78
N LEU A 194 2.47 -27.07 -6.04
CA LEU A 194 1.87 -27.15 -4.71
C LEU A 194 0.37 -26.82 -4.73
N ALA A 195 -0.22 -26.72 -5.92
CA ALA A 195 -1.63 -26.43 -6.12
C ALA A 195 -2.40 -27.71 -6.46
N ASP A 196 -3.53 -27.90 -5.80
CA ASP A 196 -4.38 -29.08 -6.03
C ASP A 196 -5.37 -28.85 -7.19
N GLN A 197 -5.67 -27.58 -7.48
CA GLN A 197 -6.64 -27.15 -8.51
C GLN A 197 -6.23 -25.79 -9.13
N PHE A 198 -6.83 -25.47 -10.27
CA PHE A 198 -6.61 -24.22 -11.00
C PHE A 198 -7.94 -23.62 -11.44
N THR A 199 -8.13 -22.34 -11.17
CA THR A 199 -9.28 -21.55 -11.59
C THR A 199 -8.92 -20.74 -12.82
N ASN A 200 -9.80 -20.74 -13.81
CA ASN A 200 -9.69 -19.86 -14.96
C ASN A 200 -10.17 -18.45 -14.57
N VAL A 201 -9.25 -17.48 -14.59
CA VAL A 201 -9.54 -16.06 -14.42
C VAL A 201 -9.20 -15.35 -15.73
N ASP A 202 -10.22 -14.90 -16.48
CA ASP A 202 -10.08 -14.19 -17.77
C ASP A 202 -9.18 -14.91 -18.81
N GLY A 203 -9.29 -16.24 -18.90
CA GLY A 203 -8.49 -17.04 -19.84
C GLY A 203 -7.11 -17.42 -19.33
N GLN A 204 -6.75 -17.01 -18.11
CA GLN A 204 -5.52 -17.41 -17.44
C GLN A 204 -5.84 -18.44 -16.35
N MET A 205 -5.16 -19.59 -16.38
CA MET A 205 -5.26 -20.58 -15.30
C MET A 205 -4.42 -20.11 -14.12
N VAL A 206 -5.06 -19.94 -12.96
CA VAL A 206 -4.44 -19.44 -11.74
C VAL A 206 -4.60 -20.50 -10.63
N PRO A 207 -3.56 -20.85 -9.87
CA PRO A 207 -3.66 -21.81 -8.78
C PRO A 207 -4.76 -21.49 -7.74
N ASP A 208 -5.56 -22.48 -7.35
CA ASP A 208 -6.68 -22.31 -6.39
C ASP A 208 -6.23 -22.02 -4.97
N VAL A 209 -4.94 -22.18 -4.68
CA VAL A 209 -4.29 -21.68 -3.47
C VAL A 209 -4.66 -20.21 -3.22
N ILE A 210 -4.98 -19.43 -4.26
CA ILE A 210 -5.39 -18.01 -4.22
C ILE A 210 -6.90 -17.83 -3.98
N VAL A 211 -7.74 -18.80 -4.37
CA VAL A 211 -9.18 -18.61 -4.55
C VAL A 211 -9.96 -18.82 -3.26
N ASP A 212 -9.61 -19.84 -2.47
CA ASP A 212 -10.42 -20.31 -1.34
C ASP A 212 -10.05 -19.69 0.02
N GLY A 213 -8.97 -18.91 0.09
CA GLY A 213 -8.71 -17.92 1.15
C GLY A 213 -8.65 -18.38 2.61
N VAL A 214 -8.90 -19.64 2.97
CA VAL A 214 -9.08 -20.01 4.40
C VAL A 214 -8.16 -21.14 4.88
N ASP A 215 -7.66 -22.05 4.03
CA ASP A 215 -6.78 -23.16 4.47
C ASP A 215 -5.49 -23.34 3.65
N ALA A 216 -5.22 -22.44 2.72
CA ALA A 216 -4.15 -22.57 1.74
C ALA A 216 -2.75 -22.71 2.38
N GLY A 217 -2.47 -21.98 3.46
CA GLY A 217 -1.19 -22.08 4.19
C GLY A 217 -1.01 -23.40 4.95
N ALA A 218 -2.07 -23.93 5.56
CA ALA A 218 -2.01 -25.15 6.36
C ALA A 218 -1.72 -26.39 5.50
N GLY A 219 -2.30 -26.46 4.30
CA GLY A 219 -2.00 -27.51 3.32
C GLY A 219 -0.67 -27.31 2.58
N LEU A 220 -0.21 -26.07 2.41
CA LEU A 220 0.98 -25.77 1.61
C LEU A 220 2.24 -26.41 2.19
N ARG A 221 2.42 -26.36 3.51
CA ARG A 221 3.58 -26.99 4.15
C ARG A 221 3.58 -28.50 3.93
N ALA A 222 2.44 -29.17 4.10
CA ALA A 222 2.32 -30.61 3.90
C ALA A 222 2.63 -31.00 2.44
N ARG A 223 2.07 -30.27 1.47
CA ARG A 223 2.35 -30.50 0.05
C ARG A 223 3.82 -30.26 -0.32
N PHE A 224 4.44 -29.25 0.29
CA PHE A 224 5.89 -29.04 0.16
C PHE A 224 6.68 -30.19 0.77
N ASP A 225 6.33 -30.67 1.96
CA ASP A 225 7.02 -31.78 2.62
C ASP A 225 6.92 -33.07 1.78
N ASP A 226 5.76 -33.34 1.17
CA ASP A 226 5.55 -34.46 0.25
C ASP A 226 6.40 -34.34 -1.03
N LEU A 227 6.42 -33.15 -1.64
CA LEU A 227 7.31 -32.85 -2.76
C LEU A 227 8.77 -33.05 -2.36
N TYR A 228 9.18 -32.51 -1.21
CA TYR A 228 10.55 -32.58 -0.72
C TYR A 228 10.98 -34.03 -0.40
N ALA A 229 10.08 -34.85 0.15
CA ALA A 229 10.33 -36.28 0.39
C ALA A 229 10.45 -37.09 -0.89
N ARG A 230 9.62 -36.78 -1.89
CA ARG A 230 9.62 -37.46 -3.20
C ARG A 230 10.85 -37.12 -4.04
N GLU A 231 11.16 -35.83 -4.19
CA GLU A 231 12.24 -35.37 -5.07
C GLU A 231 13.63 -35.51 -4.44
N LEU A 232 13.70 -35.43 -3.09
CA LEU A 232 14.94 -35.60 -2.32
C LEU A 232 14.69 -36.51 -1.11
N PRO A 233 14.66 -37.84 -1.30
CA PRO A 233 14.56 -38.80 -0.20
C PRO A 233 15.68 -38.63 0.85
N PRO A 234 15.45 -38.95 2.14
CA PRO A 234 16.40 -38.70 3.23
C PRO A 234 17.86 -39.13 2.97
N GLU A 235 18.07 -40.28 2.33
CA GLU A 235 19.37 -40.86 1.98
C GLU A 235 20.16 -40.06 0.92
N SER A 236 19.44 -39.35 0.05
CA SER A 236 20.01 -38.52 -1.01
C SER A 236 20.31 -37.10 -0.55
N ARG A 237 19.75 -36.66 0.59
CA ARG A 237 19.90 -35.30 1.08
C ARG A 237 21.35 -35.01 1.45
N ARG A 238 21.82 -33.85 1.00
CA ARG A 238 23.10 -33.26 1.41
C ARG A 238 22.79 -31.88 1.97
N TYR A 239 23.08 -31.68 3.25
CA TYR A 239 22.74 -30.46 3.95
C TYR A 239 23.89 -29.43 3.92
N PRO A 240 23.57 -28.12 3.92
CA PRO A 240 22.24 -27.55 3.76
C PRO A 240 21.64 -27.83 2.36
N VAL A 241 20.32 -27.95 2.27
CA VAL A 241 19.63 -28.14 0.99
C VAL A 241 19.16 -26.79 0.47
N ARG A 242 19.46 -26.51 -0.81
CA ARG A 242 18.93 -25.34 -1.50
C ARG A 242 17.58 -25.65 -2.14
N VAL A 243 16.58 -24.84 -1.85
CA VAL A 243 15.29 -24.80 -2.54
C VAL A 243 15.25 -23.52 -3.36
N ASP A 244 14.89 -23.59 -4.63
CA ASP A 244 14.79 -22.43 -5.51
C ASP A 244 13.33 -22.22 -5.91
N LEU A 245 12.72 -21.15 -5.38
CA LEU A 245 11.35 -20.78 -5.71
C LEU A 245 11.33 -20.05 -7.05
N GLN A 246 10.80 -20.73 -8.05
CA GLN A 246 10.62 -20.25 -9.41
C GLN A 246 9.25 -19.59 -9.53
N HIS A 247 9.23 -18.39 -10.08
CA HIS A 247 7.99 -17.70 -10.39
C HIS A 247 7.71 -18.00 -11.84
N ALA A 248 6.73 -18.87 -12.13
CA ALA A 248 6.19 -18.97 -13.49
C ALA A 248 5.90 -17.54 -13.97
N GLN A 249 6.57 -17.09 -15.03
CA GLN A 249 6.59 -15.68 -15.43
C GLN A 249 5.15 -15.14 -15.50
N GLY A 250 4.80 -14.20 -14.60
CA GLY A 250 3.43 -13.69 -14.44
C GLY A 250 2.69 -14.10 -13.15
N ALA A 251 3.33 -14.82 -12.22
CA ALA A 251 2.74 -15.30 -10.97
C ALA A 251 3.06 -14.51 -9.66
N PRO A 252 3.40 -13.21 -9.63
CA PRO A 252 3.77 -12.52 -8.38
C PRO A 252 2.58 -12.31 -7.41
N PHE A 253 1.37 -12.68 -7.82
CA PHE A 253 0.13 -12.57 -7.04
C PHE A 253 -0.48 -13.95 -6.74
N THR A 254 0.35 -14.98 -6.72
CA THR A 254 -0.11 -16.36 -6.52
C THR A 254 -0.22 -16.81 -5.06
N TRP A 255 0.20 -15.95 -4.14
CA TRP A 255 -0.01 -16.19 -2.72
C TRP A 255 -1.38 -15.66 -2.27
N PRO A 256 -2.18 -16.39 -1.48
CA PRO A 256 -3.47 -15.93 -0.94
C PRO A 256 -3.31 -14.90 0.19
N ALA A 257 -2.75 -13.74 -0.13
CA ALA A 257 -2.48 -12.67 0.85
C ALA A 257 -3.73 -12.23 1.63
N LEU A 258 -4.93 -12.37 1.04
CA LEU A 258 -6.20 -12.05 1.69
C LEU A 258 -6.53 -12.96 2.89
N GLY A 259 -6.17 -14.24 2.81
CA GLY A 259 -6.39 -15.23 3.86
C GLY A 259 -5.30 -15.27 4.92
N ASP A 260 -4.24 -14.49 4.71
CA ASP A 260 -2.99 -14.61 5.47
C ASP A 260 -3.08 -13.79 6.77
N GLY A 261 -3.69 -14.40 7.78
CA GLY A 261 -3.96 -13.80 9.07
C GLY A 261 -5.14 -12.82 9.06
N GLY A 262 -5.23 -11.99 10.10
CA GLY A 262 -6.24 -10.93 10.18
C GLY A 262 -5.84 -9.68 9.40
N GLU A 263 -6.71 -8.66 9.43
CA GLU A 263 -6.47 -7.36 8.77
C GLU A 263 -5.12 -6.72 9.14
N ALA A 264 -4.71 -6.84 10.42
CA ALA A 264 -3.42 -6.35 10.89
C ALA A 264 -2.24 -7.04 10.19
N ALA A 265 -2.29 -8.36 9.99
CA ALA A 265 -1.23 -9.11 9.32
C ALA A 265 -1.10 -8.67 7.85
N ARG A 266 -2.24 -8.51 7.15
CA ARG A 266 -2.26 -8.04 5.76
C ARG A 266 -1.75 -6.60 5.63
N ARG A 267 -2.07 -5.71 6.58
CA ARG A 267 -1.56 -4.33 6.62
C ARG A 267 -0.06 -4.30 6.87
N ASP A 268 0.43 -5.09 7.82
CA ASP A 268 1.80 -4.92 8.31
C ASP A 268 2.82 -5.71 7.49
N PHE A 269 2.47 -6.86 6.90
CA PHE A 269 3.42 -7.67 6.15
C PHE A 269 3.99 -6.96 4.92
N GLY A 270 3.14 -6.22 4.17
CA GLY A 270 3.58 -5.45 3.01
C GLY A 270 4.56 -4.31 3.33
N ARG A 271 4.60 -3.88 4.60
CA ARG A 271 5.48 -2.82 5.10
C ARG A 271 6.90 -3.29 5.39
N LEU A 272 7.17 -4.59 5.30
CA LEU A 272 8.54 -5.12 5.28
C LEU A 272 9.37 -4.53 4.13
N LEU A 273 8.71 -4.19 3.03
CA LEU A 273 9.33 -3.56 1.86
C LEU A 273 9.03 -2.07 1.81
N ARG A 274 9.62 -1.34 2.76
CA ARG A 274 9.61 0.12 2.77
C ARG A 274 10.44 0.66 1.61
N VAL A 275 9.91 1.64 0.87
CA VAL A 275 10.64 2.33 -0.20
C VAL A 275 11.95 2.92 0.34
N ARG A 276 13.02 2.87 -0.46
CA ARG A 276 14.33 3.45 -0.11
C ARG A 276 14.22 4.94 0.22
N GLU A 277 15.02 5.38 1.19
CA GLU A 277 14.83 6.67 1.89
C GLU A 277 15.03 7.90 1.00
N ASP A 278 15.98 7.88 0.07
CA ASP A 278 16.23 8.96 -0.88
C ASP A 278 15.03 9.24 -1.80
N LEU A 279 14.30 8.20 -2.22
CA LEU A 279 13.05 8.37 -2.99
C LEU A 279 11.94 8.95 -2.11
N ARG A 280 11.88 8.55 -0.84
CA ARG A 280 10.95 9.11 0.16
C ARG A 280 11.26 10.58 0.46
N VAL A 281 12.53 10.98 0.47
CA VAL A 281 12.94 12.40 0.57
C VAL A 281 12.43 13.20 -0.62
N LEU A 282 12.59 12.71 -1.85
CA LEU A 282 12.06 13.39 -3.04
C LEU A 282 10.53 13.52 -2.98
N ALA A 283 9.82 12.46 -2.58
CA ALA A 283 8.37 12.50 -2.42
C ALA A 283 7.93 13.50 -1.35
N ALA A 284 8.62 13.55 -0.21
CA ALA A 284 8.37 14.53 0.85
C ALA A 284 8.60 15.97 0.38
N SER A 285 9.70 16.22 -0.34
CA SER A 285 9.98 17.52 -0.96
C SER A 285 8.91 17.94 -1.96
N ALA A 286 8.48 17.01 -2.83
CA ALA A 286 7.41 17.26 -3.79
C ALA A 286 6.09 17.61 -3.10
N LEU A 287 5.70 16.86 -2.07
CA LEU A 287 4.48 17.13 -1.29
C LEU A 287 4.56 18.47 -0.55
N TYR A 288 5.72 18.81 0.03
CA TYR A 288 5.93 20.11 0.67
C TYR A 288 5.77 21.26 -0.34
N ASN A 289 6.44 21.18 -1.48
CA ASN A 289 6.37 22.21 -2.52
C ASN A 289 4.96 22.33 -3.09
N LEU A 290 4.27 21.21 -3.31
CA LEU A 290 2.88 21.15 -3.74
C LEU A 290 1.95 21.82 -2.70
N ALA A 291 2.13 21.49 -1.42
CA ALA A 291 1.36 22.07 -0.33
C ALA A 291 1.56 23.58 -0.23
N LYS A 292 2.82 24.05 -0.31
CA LYS A 292 3.15 25.47 -0.30
C LYS A 292 2.61 26.23 -1.52
N ARG A 293 2.80 25.69 -2.71
CA ARG A 293 2.40 26.33 -3.98
C ARG A 293 0.89 26.54 -4.07
N PHE A 294 0.11 25.61 -3.52
CA PHE A 294 -1.35 25.62 -3.66
C PHE A 294 -2.11 25.83 -2.34
N GLY A 295 -1.42 26.12 -1.23
CA GLY A 295 -2.04 26.33 0.08
C GLY A 295 -2.79 25.10 0.60
N LEU A 296 -2.25 23.89 0.38
CA LEU A 296 -2.92 22.64 0.77
C LEU A 296 -2.51 22.22 2.20
N PRO A 297 -3.46 21.81 3.05
CA PRO A 297 -3.17 21.43 4.44
C PRO A 297 -2.66 19.98 4.56
N VAL A 298 -1.55 19.67 3.90
CA VAL A 298 -0.96 18.30 3.89
C VAL A 298 -0.22 18.03 5.21
N ASP A 299 -0.63 17.00 5.96
CA ASP A 299 0.19 16.45 7.04
C ASP A 299 1.27 15.54 6.44
N PRO A 300 2.57 15.76 6.73
CA PRO A 300 3.65 14.88 6.26
C PRO A 300 3.48 13.41 6.68
N ARG A 301 2.84 13.15 7.83
CA ARG A 301 2.68 11.80 8.39
C ARG A 301 1.51 11.06 7.76
N GLY A 302 0.29 11.61 7.82
CA GLY A 302 -0.93 10.95 7.31
C GLY A 302 -1.39 11.38 5.91
N GLY A 303 -0.84 12.46 5.35
CA GLY A 303 -1.35 13.14 4.14
C GLY A 303 -2.55 14.04 4.42
N LEU A 304 -3.41 14.26 3.43
CA LEU A 304 -4.66 15.01 3.64
C LEU A 304 -5.67 14.16 4.42
N ALA A 305 -6.09 14.64 5.59
CA ALA A 305 -7.12 14.01 6.40
C ALA A 305 -8.48 14.05 5.68
N GLY A 306 -8.93 12.90 5.19
CA GLY A 306 -10.33 12.73 4.78
C GLY A 306 -11.22 12.69 6.02
N GLY A 307 -11.62 13.87 6.52
CA GLY A 307 -12.69 14.04 7.51
C GLY A 307 -12.49 13.36 8.87
N ARG A 308 -12.10 14.17 9.87
CA ARG A 308 -12.06 13.97 11.33
C ARG A 308 -10.99 13.02 11.91
N GLY A 309 -10.09 13.65 12.68
CA GLY A 309 -9.79 13.19 14.04
C GLY A 309 -8.54 12.34 14.23
N LEU A 310 -7.36 12.94 14.06
CA LEU A 310 -6.15 12.47 14.74
C LEU A 310 -6.35 12.70 16.26
N GLN A 311 -6.99 11.77 16.97
CA GLN A 311 -6.82 11.70 18.42
C GLN A 311 -5.64 10.80 18.71
N ALA A 312 -4.52 11.45 19.05
CA ALA A 312 -3.44 10.82 19.75
C ALA A 312 -3.96 10.29 21.09
N HIS A 313 -4.10 8.97 21.23
CA HIS A 313 -4.28 8.35 22.54
C HIS A 313 -2.94 8.30 23.26
N GLY A 314 -2.66 9.37 24.00
CA GLY A 314 -1.69 9.41 25.09
C GLY A 314 -2.38 10.01 26.31
N GLY A 315 -2.54 9.23 27.39
CA GLY A 315 -3.06 9.72 28.66
C GLY A 315 -3.77 8.64 29.47
N GLY A 316 -3.05 8.04 30.42
CA GLY A 316 -3.63 7.21 31.48
C GLY A 316 -4.40 8.04 32.52
N GLY A 317 -5.32 7.39 33.22
CA GLY A 317 -6.05 7.96 34.35
C GLY A 317 -7.17 7.02 34.79
N GLY A 318 -6.97 6.38 35.94
CA GLY A 318 -7.88 5.38 36.49
C GLY A 318 -9.23 5.94 36.98
N GLY A 319 -10.19 5.02 37.11
CA GLY A 319 -11.49 5.25 37.75
C GLY A 319 -12.25 3.93 37.82
N GLY A 320 -12.30 3.34 39.01
CA GLY A 320 -12.95 2.06 39.27
C GLY A 320 -14.46 2.09 39.08
N GLY A 321 -15.00 0.98 38.58
CA GLY A 321 -16.43 0.71 38.49
C GLY A 321 -16.67 -0.79 38.50
N ARG A 322 -16.97 -1.32 39.67
CA ARG A 322 -17.39 -2.72 39.90
C ARG A 322 -18.71 -2.99 39.14
N GLY A 323 -18.77 -4.14 38.47
CA GLY A 323 -20.02 -4.69 37.91
C GLY A 323 -19.87 -6.16 37.53
N ARG A 324 -20.35 -7.04 38.43
CA ARG A 324 -20.64 -8.48 38.27
C ARG A 324 -21.16 -8.80 36.84
N GLY A 325 -20.75 -9.85 36.13
CA GLY A 325 -20.79 -11.27 36.49
C GLY A 325 -21.76 -11.95 35.51
N GLY A 326 -21.29 -12.87 34.67
CA GLY A 326 -22.11 -13.52 33.65
C GLY A 326 -21.31 -14.47 32.77
N THR A 327 -21.32 -15.72 33.20
CA THR A 327 -20.71 -16.96 32.69
C THR A 327 -20.69 -17.18 31.18
N ALA A 328 -19.59 -17.84 30.76
CA ALA A 328 -19.46 -18.62 29.54
C ALA A 328 -20.55 -19.70 29.41
N ALA A 329 -21.13 -19.82 28.21
CA ALA A 329 -21.69 -21.03 27.59
C ALA A 329 -22.77 -20.63 26.56
N ALA A 330 -22.40 -20.48 25.28
CA ALA A 330 -23.30 -20.64 24.13
C ALA A 330 -22.54 -20.36 22.82
N ALA A 331 -21.67 -21.27 22.41
CA ALA A 331 -21.09 -21.27 21.07
C ALA A 331 -20.79 -22.71 20.63
N ALA A 332 -21.84 -23.51 20.49
CA ALA A 332 -21.80 -24.80 19.80
C ALA A 332 -23.24 -25.18 19.44
N ALA A 333 -23.57 -25.13 18.14
CA ALA A 333 -24.65 -25.84 17.44
C ALA A 333 -25.37 -24.91 16.43
N ALA A 334 -24.93 -24.93 15.18
CA ALA A 334 -25.79 -24.80 13.99
C ALA A 334 -24.95 -24.96 12.71
N ALA A 335 -24.42 -26.16 12.50
CA ALA A 335 -23.85 -26.58 11.22
C ALA A 335 -24.36 -28.01 10.95
N ALA A 336 -25.52 -28.12 10.29
CA ALA A 336 -25.97 -29.29 9.52
C ALA A 336 -27.45 -29.10 9.15
N ALA A 337 -27.72 -28.83 7.87
CA ALA A 337 -28.87 -29.33 7.10
C ALA A 337 -29.16 -28.41 5.91
N ALA A 338 -28.87 -28.88 4.70
CA ALA A 338 -29.76 -28.84 3.52
C ALA A 338 -28.95 -28.94 2.22
N ALA A 339 -28.55 -30.16 1.88
CA ALA A 339 -28.47 -30.56 0.49
C ALA A 339 -29.76 -31.32 0.14
N ALA A 340 -30.23 -31.14 -1.10
CA ALA A 340 -31.36 -31.79 -1.77
C ALA A 340 -32.78 -31.16 -1.58
N ALA A 341 -33.20 -30.35 -2.57
CA ALA A 341 -34.50 -30.50 -3.25
C ALA A 341 -34.55 -29.55 -4.46
N GLY A 342 -34.99 -30.06 -5.61
CA GLY A 342 -35.01 -29.36 -6.88
C GLY A 342 -36.25 -28.51 -7.17
N ALA A 343 -36.19 -27.87 -8.34
CA ALA A 343 -37.26 -27.41 -9.22
C ALA A 343 -38.33 -26.45 -8.68
N GLY A 344 -38.29 -25.23 -9.22
CA GLY A 344 -39.48 -24.52 -9.70
C GLY A 344 -40.06 -23.44 -8.79
N ARG A 345 -39.76 -22.17 -9.09
CA ARG A 345 -40.78 -21.18 -9.48
C ARG A 345 -40.13 -19.81 -9.75
N ALA A 346 -40.53 -19.24 -10.88
CA ALA A 346 -40.36 -17.84 -11.20
C ALA A 346 -41.02 -16.98 -10.10
N ALA A 347 -40.26 -16.03 -9.58
CA ALA A 347 -40.77 -14.90 -8.82
C ALA A 347 -40.11 -13.64 -9.38
N GLU A 348 -40.91 -12.92 -10.16
CA GLU A 348 -40.63 -11.63 -10.74
C GLU A 348 -40.61 -10.57 -9.62
N THR A 349 -39.41 -10.20 -9.14
CA THR A 349 -39.24 -9.07 -8.22
C THR A 349 -38.75 -7.84 -8.96
N LYS A 350 -39.67 -6.88 -9.06
CA LYS A 350 -39.51 -5.54 -9.64
C LYS A 350 -38.25 -4.83 -9.14
N HIS A 351 -37.54 -4.22 -10.10
CA HIS A 351 -36.50 -3.23 -9.88
C HIS A 351 -36.97 -2.11 -8.94
N ALA A 352 -36.41 -2.07 -7.74
CA ALA A 352 -36.29 -0.84 -6.97
C ALA A 352 -34.92 -0.23 -7.31
N GLY A 353 -34.94 0.86 -8.07
CA GLY A 353 -33.74 1.62 -8.39
C GLY A 353 -33.09 2.14 -7.11
N PHE A 354 -31.85 1.75 -6.87
CA PHE A 354 -31.01 2.33 -5.83
C PHE A 354 -30.47 3.67 -6.32
N ALA A 355 -31.29 4.71 -6.17
CA ALA A 355 -30.84 6.09 -6.19
C ALA A 355 -30.23 6.42 -4.82
N GLY A 356 -28.93 6.73 -4.85
CA GLY A 356 -28.24 7.67 -3.96
C GLY A 356 -28.32 7.45 -2.45
N ASP A 357 -27.24 6.94 -1.86
CA ASP A 357 -26.85 7.28 -0.46
C ASP A 357 -25.39 6.87 -0.11
N ALA A 358 -24.45 7.07 -1.04
CA ALA A 358 -23.01 6.91 -0.77
C ALA A 358 -22.20 8.21 -0.99
N ALA A 359 -22.86 9.34 -1.24
CA ALA A 359 -22.22 10.60 -1.60
C ALA A 359 -22.47 11.69 -0.55
N GLN A 360 -22.05 11.46 0.69
CA GLN A 360 -21.89 12.53 1.68
C GLN A 360 -20.53 12.48 2.40
N ALA A 361 -19.48 12.21 1.64
CA ALA A 361 -18.13 12.60 2.02
C ALA A 361 -17.96 14.11 1.72
N ASN A 362 -18.14 14.92 2.76
CA ASN A 362 -17.90 16.37 2.86
C ASN A 362 -17.14 17.00 1.66
N THR A 363 -17.85 17.80 0.86
CA THR A 363 -17.41 18.41 -0.41
C THR A 363 -16.24 19.42 -0.30
N ASN A 364 -15.76 19.69 0.92
CA ASN A 364 -14.54 20.47 1.18
C ASN A 364 -13.24 19.64 1.24
N THR A 365 -13.31 18.30 1.16
CA THR A 365 -12.22 17.46 1.72
C THR A 365 -11.13 16.92 0.80
N THR A 366 -11.12 17.12 -0.53
CA THR A 366 -9.92 16.75 -1.31
C THR A 366 -9.60 17.73 -2.44
N ARG A 367 -9.13 18.93 -2.10
CA ARG A 367 -8.53 19.89 -3.06
C ARG A 367 -7.38 19.29 -3.88
N LEU A 368 -6.73 18.22 -3.39
CA LEU A 368 -5.69 17.48 -4.08
C LEU A 368 -6.17 16.07 -4.46
N VAL A 369 -6.27 15.83 -5.76
CA VAL A 369 -6.60 14.52 -6.35
C VAL A 369 -5.35 13.95 -7.00
N GLY A 370 -5.00 12.70 -6.67
CA GLY A 370 -3.95 11.96 -7.36
C GLY A 370 -4.54 11.14 -8.49
N VAL A 371 -3.97 11.23 -9.68
CA VAL A 371 -4.36 10.46 -10.86
C VAL A 371 -3.16 9.67 -11.34
N HIS A 372 -3.35 8.38 -11.63
CA HIS A 372 -2.32 7.56 -12.28
C HIS A 372 -2.71 7.30 -13.73
N LEU A 373 -2.11 8.07 -14.64
CA LEU A 373 -2.28 7.90 -16.09
C LEU A 373 -1.11 7.08 -16.61
N ARG A 374 -1.41 5.92 -17.18
CA ARG A 374 -0.40 4.96 -17.65
C ARG A 374 -0.58 4.68 -19.13
N THR A 375 0.00 5.52 -19.98
CA THR A 375 -0.08 5.43 -21.45
C THR A 375 1.28 5.21 -22.10
N GLU A 376 2.31 4.93 -21.32
CA GLU A 376 3.67 4.67 -21.79
C GLU A 376 3.78 3.33 -22.53
N MET A 377 4.79 3.22 -23.41
CA MET A 377 5.04 2.05 -24.26
C MET A 377 5.14 0.70 -23.52
N ASP A 378 5.48 0.70 -22.22
CA ASP A 378 5.59 -0.52 -21.40
C ASP A 378 4.30 -0.98 -20.74
N ALA A 379 3.17 -0.32 -21.00
CA ALA A 379 1.86 -0.89 -20.75
C ALA A 379 1.73 -2.13 -21.65
N LEU A 380 2.28 -3.25 -21.19
CA LEU A 380 2.38 -4.53 -21.88
C LEU A 380 1.05 -4.83 -22.54
N GLY A 381 1.04 -4.73 -23.87
CA GLY A 381 -0.03 -5.12 -24.76
C GLY A 381 -1.31 -4.31 -24.62
N ARG A 382 -1.58 -3.46 -25.62
CA ARG A 382 -2.98 -3.20 -26.04
C ARG A 382 -3.74 -4.53 -26.29
N GLY A 383 -3.03 -5.62 -26.61
CA GLY A 383 -3.55 -6.98 -26.69
C GLY A 383 -3.75 -7.72 -25.36
N LEU A 384 -3.31 -7.17 -24.22
CA LEU A 384 -3.52 -7.71 -22.87
C LEU A 384 -4.59 -6.94 -22.08
N GLY A 385 -5.36 -6.07 -22.74
CA GLY A 385 -6.54 -5.43 -22.18
C GLY A 385 -6.31 -4.13 -21.40
N PHE A 386 -5.11 -3.52 -21.44
CA PHE A 386 -4.91 -2.19 -20.87
C PHE A 386 -5.73 -1.13 -21.63
N PRO A 387 -6.44 -0.22 -20.92
CA PRO A 387 -7.21 0.84 -21.56
C PRO A 387 -6.30 1.85 -22.26
N ASP A 388 -6.76 2.40 -23.39
CA ASP A 388 -6.06 3.47 -24.10
C ASP A 388 -6.16 4.82 -23.36
N TYR A 389 -5.46 5.84 -23.89
CA TYR A 389 -5.49 7.18 -23.33
C TYR A 389 -6.91 7.71 -23.15
N ASP A 390 -7.75 7.62 -24.19
CA ASP A 390 -9.10 8.19 -24.19
C ASP A 390 -9.96 7.58 -23.10
N THR A 391 -9.87 6.26 -22.96
CA THR A 391 -10.57 5.51 -21.92
C THR A 391 -10.09 5.92 -20.53
N GLN A 392 -8.77 5.93 -20.27
CA GLN A 392 -8.21 6.32 -18.97
C GLN A 392 -8.56 7.78 -18.61
N ALA A 393 -8.38 8.70 -19.55
CA ALA A 393 -8.70 10.12 -19.36
C ALA A 393 -10.18 10.32 -19.04
N SER A 394 -11.08 9.60 -19.73
CA SER A 394 -12.53 9.69 -19.46
C SER A 394 -12.90 9.30 -18.03
N TYR A 395 -12.25 8.27 -17.46
CA TYR A 395 -12.48 7.85 -16.06
C TYR A 395 -12.09 8.94 -15.07
N PHE A 396 -10.94 9.56 -15.28
CA PHE A 396 -10.40 10.58 -14.39
C PHE A 396 -11.17 11.90 -14.50
N LEU A 397 -11.49 12.33 -15.73
CA LEU A 397 -12.26 13.55 -15.98
C LEU A 397 -13.70 13.41 -15.51
N GLY A 398 -14.34 12.25 -15.70
CA GLY A 398 -15.68 11.97 -15.18
C GLY A 398 -15.75 12.02 -13.64
N TYR A 399 -14.70 11.56 -12.94
CA TYR A 399 -14.60 11.78 -11.49
C TYR A 399 -14.52 13.27 -11.13
N LEU A 400 -13.70 14.04 -11.84
CA LEU A 400 -13.60 15.49 -11.61
C LEU A 400 -14.94 16.18 -11.88
N GLU A 401 -15.64 15.84 -12.95
CA GLU A 401 -16.94 16.42 -13.26
C GLU A 401 -17.99 16.11 -12.17
N SER A 402 -18.17 14.83 -11.83
CA SER A 402 -19.17 14.39 -10.85
C SER A 402 -18.91 14.93 -9.43
N SER A 403 -17.65 14.94 -8.99
CA SER A 403 -17.28 15.50 -7.67
C SER A 403 -17.39 17.04 -7.63
N GLY A 404 -17.29 17.71 -8.78
CA GLY A 404 -17.53 19.15 -8.90
C GLY A 404 -19.01 19.51 -8.84
N ALA A 405 -19.86 18.72 -9.47
CA ALA A 405 -21.32 18.86 -9.46
C ALA A 405 -21.92 18.63 -8.06
N ALA A 406 -21.44 17.62 -7.32
CA ALA A 406 -21.86 17.34 -5.95
C ALA A 406 -21.55 18.51 -4.97
N ALA A 407 -20.42 19.19 -5.15
CA ALA A 407 -20.09 20.42 -4.42
C ALA A 407 -20.95 21.64 -4.84
N GLY A 408 -21.55 21.61 -6.03
CA GLY A 408 -22.54 22.58 -6.52
C GLY A 408 -23.88 22.48 -5.80
N ALA A 409 -24.44 21.27 -5.73
CA ALA A 409 -25.77 21.02 -5.19
C ALA A 409 -25.88 21.30 -3.67
N GLY A 410 -24.83 21.02 -2.89
CA GLY A 410 -24.82 21.29 -1.45
C GLY A 410 -24.77 22.78 -1.06
N ALA A 411 -24.43 23.68 -1.99
CA ALA A 411 -24.42 25.12 -1.75
C ALA A 411 -25.76 25.81 -2.10
N GLY A 412 -26.71 25.09 -2.72
CA GLY A 412 -28.01 25.61 -3.14
C GLY A 412 -29.20 25.18 -2.28
N ALA A 413 -29.04 24.19 -1.39
CA ALA A 413 -30.12 23.70 -0.52
C ALA A 413 -30.17 24.52 0.78
N GLY A 414 -30.58 25.78 0.67
CA GLY A 414 -30.66 26.70 1.81
C GLY A 414 -31.48 27.95 1.54
N ALA A 415 -32.60 27.86 0.83
CA ALA A 415 -33.68 28.87 0.86
C ALA A 415 -34.94 28.36 0.14
N GLY A 416 -36.10 28.49 0.79
CA GLY A 416 -37.38 28.69 0.11
C GLY A 416 -38.35 27.51 0.03
N HIS A 417 -39.15 27.32 1.09
CA HIS A 417 -40.53 26.83 0.97
C HIS A 417 -41.36 27.84 0.14
N GLY A 418 -42.16 27.37 -0.84
CA GLY A 418 -43.18 28.22 -1.47
C GLY A 418 -43.73 27.73 -2.81
N VAL A 419 -44.85 26.99 -2.75
CA VAL A 419 -46.10 27.04 -3.57
C VAL A 419 -46.03 27.13 -5.11
N MET A 420 -46.83 26.25 -5.74
CA MET A 420 -47.17 26.16 -7.18
C MET A 420 -47.74 27.45 -7.80
N GLY A 421 -47.45 27.68 -9.09
CA GLY A 421 -48.15 28.64 -9.94
C GLY A 421 -47.58 28.73 -11.37
N SER A 422 -48.45 28.81 -12.36
CA SER A 422 -48.26 28.61 -13.80
C SER A 422 -47.78 29.84 -14.61
N SER A 423 -47.41 29.56 -15.88
CA SER A 423 -47.54 30.38 -17.11
C SER A 423 -46.54 31.49 -17.49
N SER A 424 -46.00 31.32 -18.72
CA SER A 424 -45.76 32.25 -19.84
C SER A 424 -44.84 33.49 -19.77
N SER A 425 -43.98 33.55 -20.80
CA SER A 425 -43.56 34.69 -21.66
C SER A 425 -42.70 35.86 -21.15
N SER A 426 -41.54 35.99 -21.81
CA SER A 426 -40.86 37.19 -22.34
C SER A 426 -40.66 38.45 -21.48
N SER A 427 -39.40 38.90 -21.44
CA SER A 427 -38.90 40.25 -21.80
C SER A 427 -37.84 40.82 -20.84
N SER A 428 -36.92 41.53 -21.47
CA SER A 428 -35.74 42.21 -20.96
C SER A 428 -36.01 43.27 -19.88
N SER A 429 -35.14 43.35 -18.88
CA SER A 429 -34.77 44.65 -18.28
C SER A 429 -33.41 44.61 -17.58
N SER A 430 -32.68 45.69 -17.82
CA SER A 430 -31.42 46.12 -17.21
C SER A 430 -31.58 46.47 -15.72
N GLY A 431 -30.61 46.07 -14.90
CA GLY A 431 -30.53 46.47 -13.49
C GLY A 431 -29.10 46.38 -12.96
N SER A 432 -28.52 47.54 -12.67
CA SER A 432 -27.20 47.74 -12.09
C SER A 432 -27.09 47.24 -10.65
N GLY A 433 -25.90 46.72 -10.30
CA GLY A 433 -25.31 46.88 -8.98
C GLY A 433 -25.77 45.92 -7.87
N SER A 434 -25.02 44.83 -7.69
CA SER A 434 -24.62 44.43 -6.34
C SER A 434 -23.31 43.68 -6.41
N GLY A 435 -22.29 44.22 -5.74
CA GLY A 435 -20.97 43.62 -5.59
C GLY A 435 -21.06 42.35 -4.75
N GLY A 436 -21.47 41.25 -5.38
CA GLY A 436 -21.22 39.92 -4.85
C GLY A 436 -19.74 39.64 -4.99
N SER A 437 -19.01 39.62 -3.87
CA SER A 437 -17.70 38.98 -3.81
C SER A 437 -17.89 37.53 -4.26
N SER A 438 -17.66 37.27 -5.54
CA SER A 438 -17.54 35.92 -6.04
C SER A 438 -16.32 35.34 -5.35
N ARG A 439 -16.55 34.54 -4.30
CA ARG A 439 -15.53 33.59 -3.86
C ARG A 439 -15.27 32.74 -5.10
N ARG A 440 -14.25 33.09 -5.89
CA ARG A 440 -13.69 32.22 -6.91
C ARG A 440 -13.51 30.88 -6.22
N ARG A 441 -14.28 29.86 -6.65
CA ARG A 441 -14.08 28.51 -6.17
C ARG A 441 -12.63 28.17 -6.47
N GLU A 442 -11.81 28.06 -5.43
CA GLU A 442 -10.41 27.68 -5.59
C GLU A 442 -10.38 26.36 -6.36
N GLY A 443 -9.66 26.35 -7.48
CA GLY A 443 -9.61 25.20 -8.38
C GLY A 443 -9.03 23.97 -7.69
N ARG A 444 -9.36 22.80 -8.21
CA ARG A 444 -8.75 21.54 -7.76
C ARG A 444 -7.32 21.45 -8.26
N VAL A 445 -6.48 20.77 -7.49
CA VAL A 445 -5.12 20.43 -7.87
C VAL A 445 -5.09 18.94 -8.18
N VAL A 446 -4.63 18.58 -9.37
CA VAL A 446 -4.45 17.20 -9.80
C VAL A 446 -2.95 16.90 -9.83
N TYR A 447 -2.52 15.98 -8.98
CA TYR A 447 -1.20 15.38 -9.10
C TYR A 447 -1.28 14.23 -10.11
N LEU A 448 -0.66 14.42 -11.28
CA LEU A 448 -0.61 13.41 -12.34
C LEU A 448 0.66 12.57 -12.21
N ALA A 449 0.49 11.34 -11.74
CA ALA A 449 1.50 10.30 -11.77
C ALA A 449 1.54 9.68 -13.17
N THR A 450 2.66 9.87 -13.85
CA THR A 450 2.96 9.35 -15.19
C THR A 450 4.47 9.32 -15.40
N GLY A 451 4.95 8.39 -16.23
CA GLY A 451 6.31 8.35 -16.74
C GLY A 451 6.61 9.41 -17.80
N LEU A 452 5.58 9.91 -18.45
CA LEU A 452 5.66 10.94 -19.49
C LEU A 452 6.26 12.26 -18.96
N LEU A 453 6.76 13.05 -19.90
CA LEU A 453 7.22 14.40 -19.67
C LEU A 453 6.06 15.40 -19.76
N PRO A 454 6.15 16.57 -19.09
CA PRO A 454 5.11 17.59 -19.16
C PRO A 454 4.76 18.10 -20.56
N GLY A 455 5.69 17.94 -21.51
CA GLY A 455 5.53 18.35 -22.90
C GLY A 455 4.89 17.29 -23.81
N ASP A 456 4.73 16.05 -23.34
CA ASP A 456 4.18 14.96 -24.14
C ASP A 456 2.68 15.17 -24.41
N ASP A 457 2.22 14.70 -25.57
CA ASP A 457 0.86 14.99 -26.08
C ASP A 457 -0.24 14.58 -25.12
N ASP A 458 -0.17 13.38 -24.56
CA ASP A 458 -1.13 12.86 -23.59
C ASP A 458 -1.22 13.75 -22.34
N VAL A 459 -0.08 14.24 -21.83
CA VAL A 459 -0.05 15.12 -20.66
C VAL A 459 -0.65 16.49 -20.99
N ARG A 460 -0.33 17.05 -22.17
CA ARG A 460 -0.90 18.33 -22.63
C ARG A 460 -2.39 18.24 -22.84
N ARG A 461 -2.86 17.17 -23.46
CA ARG A 461 -4.27 16.90 -23.72
C ARG A 461 -5.05 16.75 -22.40
N PHE A 462 -4.54 15.95 -21.47
CA PHE A 462 -5.17 15.75 -20.17
C PHE A 462 -5.26 17.06 -19.39
N ARG A 463 -4.19 17.87 -19.42
CA ARG A 463 -4.15 19.18 -18.78
C ARG A 463 -5.17 20.15 -19.37
N ALA A 464 -5.33 20.20 -20.69
CA ALA A 464 -6.31 21.06 -21.35
C ALA A 464 -7.74 20.69 -20.91
N GLN A 465 -8.08 19.41 -20.95
CA GLN A 465 -9.40 18.92 -20.54
C GLN A 465 -9.67 19.13 -19.04
N ALA A 466 -8.67 18.93 -18.18
CA ALA A 466 -8.82 19.20 -16.75
C ALA A 466 -9.00 20.70 -16.44
N ALA A 467 -8.39 21.59 -17.23
CA ALA A 467 -8.54 23.04 -17.07
C ALA A 467 -9.98 23.50 -17.32
N GLU A 468 -10.69 22.88 -18.27
CA GLU A 468 -12.12 23.11 -18.51
C GLU A 468 -12.98 22.78 -17.28
N LEU A 469 -12.51 21.87 -16.41
CA LEU A 469 -13.15 21.47 -15.16
C LEU A 469 -12.65 22.24 -13.92
N ASN A 470 -12.00 23.41 -14.13
CA ASN A 470 -11.38 24.24 -13.09
C ASN A 470 -10.37 23.45 -12.23
N ALA A 471 -9.57 22.59 -12.87
CA ALA A 471 -8.50 21.83 -12.23
C ALA A 471 -7.12 22.17 -12.81
N THR A 472 -6.14 22.32 -11.93
CA THR A 472 -4.73 22.55 -12.27
C THR A 472 -3.95 21.24 -12.18
N VAL A 473 -3.37 20.78 -13.28
CA VAL A 473 -2.61 19.53 -13.35
C VAL A 473 -1.11 19.79 -13.20
N VAL A 474 -0.48 19.10 -12.24
CA VAL A 474 0.96 19.13 -12.00
C VAL A 474 1.55 17.72 -11.95
N THR A 475 2.81 17.59 -12.38
CA THR A 475 3.59 16.34 -12.33
C THR A 475 4.73 16.46 -11.32
N LYS A 476 5.36 15.33 -10.95
CA LYS A 476 6.58 15.32 -10.10
C LYS A 476 7.66 16.31 -10.54
N ARG A 477 7.90 16.44 -11.85
CA ARG A 477 8.96 17.30 -12.40
C ARG A 477 8.65 18.79 -12.23
N GLU A 478 7.39 19.15 -12.09
CA GLU A 478 6.94 20.55 -11.96
C GLU A 478 6.77 20.99 -10.50
N VAL A 479 6.78 20.03 -9.56
CA VAL A 479 6.70 20.32 -8.12
C VAL A 479 8.05 20.19 -7.42
N LEU A 480 9.00 19.44 -7.98
CA LEU A 480 10.36 19.33 -7.45
C LEU A 480 11.21 20.57 -7.79
N GLY A 481 12.19 20.88 -6.93
CA GLY A 481 13.19 21.91 -7.23
C GLY A 481 14.19 21.46 -8.29
N ALA A 482 14.89 22.40 -8.95
CA ALA A 482 15.79 22.09 -10.07
C ALA A 482 16.85 21.03 -9.75
N GLY A 483 17.48 21.10 -8.57
CA GLY A 483 18.44 20.08 -8.14
C GLY A 483 17.82 18.70 -7.90
N GLU A 484 16.58 18.66 -7.37
CA GLU A 484 15.83 17.43 -7.15
C GLU A 484 15.37 16.81 -8.48
N VAL A 485 15.02 17.64 -9.47
CA VAL A 485 14.74 17.21 -10.84
C VAL A 485 15.99 16.64 -11.51
N ALA A 486 17.17 17.21 -11.27
CA ALA A 486 18.43 16.64 -11.75
C ALA A 486 18.70 15.26 -11.13
N VAL A 487 18.44 15.07 -9.83
CA VAL A 487 18.49 13.75 -9.18
C VAL A 487 17.50 12.79 -9.84
N LEU A 488 16.25 13.20 -9.99
CA LEU A 488 15.19 12.42 -10.61
C LEU A 488 15.59 11.95 -12.02
N ASN A 489 16.17 12.83 -12.84
CA ASN A 489 16.45 12.52 -14.25
C ASN A 489 17.77 11.77 -14.45
N ASN A 490 18.81 12.07 -13.66
CA ASN A 490 20.18 11.61 -13.94
C ASN A 490 20.61 10.44 -13.06
N HIS A 491 19.97 10.23 -11.91
CA HIS A 491 20.40 9.24 -10.93
C HIS A 491 19.36 8.14 -10.66
N LEU A 492 18.11 8.31 -11.12
CA LEU A 492 17.05 7.34 -10.90
C LEU A 492 16.63 6.66 -12.20
N THR A 493 16.43 5.34 -12.13
CA THR A 493 15.84 4.56 -13.21
C THR A 493 14.35 4.84 -13.37
N TRP A 494 13.73 4.31 -14.43
CA TRP A 494 12.30 4.49 -14.64
C TRP A 494 11.47 3.98 -13.44
N ASP A 495 11.62 2.72 -13.03
CA ASP A 495 10.81 2.20 -11.92
C ASP A 495 11.09 2.93 -10.58
N GLN A 496 12.32 3.42 -10.35
CA GLN A 496 12.63 4.25 -9.17
C GLN A 496 11.92 5.60 -9.19
N ARG A 497 11.76 6.23 -10.35
CA ARG A 497 10.96 7.47 -10.47
C ARG A 497 9.49 7.24 -10.18
N ALA A 498 8.95 6.08 -10.56
CA ALA A 498 7.57 5.71 -10.26
C ALA A 498 7.34 5.46 -8.74
N LEU A 499 8.36 5.05 -7.99
CA LEU A 499 8.30 4.96 -6.53
C LEU A 499 8.16 6.32 -5.84
N VAL A 500 8.66 7.40 -6.46
CA VAL A 500 8.39 8.77 -5.99
C VAL A 500 6.90 9.10 -6.15
N ASP A 501 6.28 8.74 -7.28
CA ASP A 501 4.84 8.90 -7.47
C ASP A 501 4.05 8.07 -6.46
N TYR A 502 4.43 6.82 -6.23
CA TYR A 502 3.78 5.92 -5.26
C TYR A 502 3.67 6.61 -3.90
N GLU A 503 4.79 7.11 -3.37
CA GLU A 503 4.89 7.77 -2.06
C GLU A 503 4.09 9.10 -1.98
N ILE A 504 3.95 9.82 -3.09
CA ILE A 504 3.10 11.02 -3.18
C ILE A 504 1.61 10.63 -3.20
N LEU A 505 1.24 9.65 -4.03
CA LEU A 505 -0.13 9.15 -4.18
C LEU A 505 -0.66 8.51 -2.90
N LEU A 506 0.19 7.96 -2.04
CA LEU A 506 -0.24 7.50 -0.72
C LEU A 506 -0.80 8.63 0.17
N ARG A 507 -0.46 9.91 -0.11
CA ARG A 507 -0.82 11.06 0.75
C ARG A 507 -1.78 12.07 0.12
N VAL A 508 -2.16 11.90 -1.15
CA VAL A 508 -3.21 12.73 -1.76
C VAL A 508 -4.54 12.58 -1.02
N GLY A 509 -5.44 13.55 -1.21
CA GLY A 509 -6.77 13.52 -0.62
C GLY A 509 -7.59 12.37 -1.16
N PHE A 510 -7.76 12.33 -2.49
CA PHE A 510 -8.43 11.25 -3.19
C PHE A 510 -7.55 10.70 -4.31
N TYR A 511 -7.57 9.39 -4.55
CA TYR A 511 -6.77 8.73 -5.58
C TYR A 511 -7.68 8.10 -6.65
N VAL A 512 -7.33 8.29 -7.93
CA VAL A 512 -8.00 7.62 -9.05
C VAL A 512 -6.97 6.85 -9.88
N GLY A 513 -7.30 5.60 -10.19
CA GLY A 513 -6.44 4.72 -11.00
C GLY A 513 -7.25 3.73 -11.84
N VAL A 514 -6.54 2.80 -12.47
CA VAL A 514 -7.12 1.77 -13.34
C VAL A 514 -6.89 0.36 -12.82
N VAL A 515 -7.86 -0.53 -13.03
CA VAL A 515 -7.89 -1.89 -12.48
C VAL A 515 -6.80 -2.77 -13.06
N GLU A 516 -6.40 -2.53 -14.30
CA GLU A 516 -5.38 -3.30 -15.01
C GLU A 516 -3.98 -3.04 -14.44
N SER A 517 -3.82 -1.99 -13.61
CA SER A 517 -2.54 -1.59 -13.06
C SER A 517 -2.36 -2.10 -11.63
N SER A 518 -1.46 -3.07 -11.46
CA SER A 518 -1.05 -3.55 -10.13
C SER A 518 -0.45 -2.43 -9.25
N PHE A 519 0.16 -1.40 -9.85
CA PHE A 519 0.58 -0.20 -9.13
C PHE A 519 -0.62 0.53 -8.50
N ALA A 520 -1.72 0.67 -9.25
CA ALA A 520 -2.92 1.36 -8.76
C ALA A 520 -3.58 0.58 -7.61
N TRP A 521 -3.64 -0.75 -7.72
CA TRP A 521 -4.07 -1.62 -6.63
C TRP A 521 -3.22 -1.48 -5.39
N ASN A 522 -1.88 -1.46 -5.52
CA ASN A 522 -1.00 -1.31 -4.37
C ASN A 522 -1.22 0.03 -3.66
N VAL A 523 -1.38 1.14 -4.41
CA VAL A 523 -1.71 2.46 -3.84
C VAL A 523 -3.08 2.43 -3.15
N ALA A 524 -4.13 1.94 -3.81
CA ALA A 524 -5.49 1.94 -3.28
C ALA A 524 -5.62 1.09 -2.02
N MET A 525 -5.13 -0.16 -2.05
CA MET A 525 -5.17 -1.07 -0.90
C MET A 525 -4.32 -0.53 0.26
N ARG A 526 -3.15 0.07 -0.01
CA ARG A 526 -2.31 0.66 1.03
C ARG A 526 -2.98 1.84 1.72
N ARG A 527 -3.64 2.72 0.95
CA ARG A 527 -4.42 3.84 1.49
C ARG A 527 -5.62 3.36 2.30
N GLY A 528 -6.38 2.39 1.78
CA GLY A 528 -7.52 1.80 2.48
C GLY A 528 -7.14 1.17 3.82
N ASN A 529 -6.05 0.40 3.85
CA ASN A 529 -5.56 -0.24 5.07
C ASN A 529 -4.95 0.73 6.09
N ALA A 530 -4.29 1.79 5.62
CA ALA A 530 -3.66 2.78 6.49
C ALA A 530 -4.66 3.67 7.23
N ARG A 531 -5.78 4.01 6.56
CA ARG A 531 -6.73 5.02 7.03
C ARG A 531 -8.01 4.44 7.60
N GLY A 532 -8.25 3.13 7.43
CA GLY A 532 -9.45 2.41 7.88
C GLY A 532 -10.71 2.77 7.07
N SER A 533 -11.71 1.88 7.00
CA SER A 533 -13.01 2.26 6.44
C SER A 533 -13.81 3.04 7.47
N GLY A 534 -14.05 4.32 7.21
CA GLY A 534 -15.12 5.01 7.91
C GLY A 534 -16.48 4.57 7.36
N GLY A 535 -17.06 3.53 7.95
CA GLY A 535 -18.50 3.25 8.05
C GLY A 535 -19.29 2.85 6.80
N GLY A 536 -19.99 1.70 6.89
CA GLY A 536 -21.35 1.54 6.38
C GLY A 536 -21.54 0.94 4.99
N GLY A 537 -21.24 -0.34 4.81
CA GLY A 537 -21.67 -1.08 3.61
C GLY A 537 -21.71 -2.58 3.88
N SER A 538 -22.83 -3.09 4.39
CA SER A 538 -23.11 -4.53 4.55
C SER A 538 -23.60 -5.15 3.23
N GLY A 539 -22.90 -4.86 2.12
CA GLY A 539 -23.18 -5.45 0.82
C GLY A 539 -22.36 -6.73 0.62
N LEU A 540 -23.01 -7.77 0.10
CA LEU A 540 -22.39 -9.04 -0.29
C LEU A 540 -21.15 -8.76 -1.17
N GLY A 541 -19.95 -9.07 -0.65
CA GLY A 541 -18.67 -8.84 -1.34
C GLY A 541 -17.66 -7.98 -0.57
N GLY A 542 -18.05 -7.31 0.52
CA GLY A 542 -17.12 -6.62 1.40
C GLY A 542 -16.24 -7.62 2.17
N VAL A 543 -14.92 -7.57 1.98
CA VAL A 543 -14.01 -8.37 2.82
C VAL A 543 -13.68 -7.61 4.09
N GLY A 544 -14.32 -8.07 5.18
CA GLY A 544 -14.19 -7.58 6.54
C GLY A 544 -15.14 -6.44 6.85
N LYS A 545 -15.69 -6.41 8.08
CA LYS A 545 -16.60 -5.35 8.57
C LYS A 545 -16.02 -3.92 8.50
N HIS A 546 -14.74 -3.75 8.14
CA HIS A 546 -14.00 -2.49 8.19
C HIS A 546 -13.01 -2.25 7.02
N GLY A 547 -13.03 -3.07 5.96
CA GLY A 547 -12.23 -2.88 4.75
C GLY A 547 -13.02 -2.12 3.69
N GLY A 548 -12.68 -0.85 3.45
CA GLY A 548 -13.60 0.12 2.83
C GLY A 548 -13.76 0.02 1.32
N GLY A 549 -13.19 -0.98 0.66
CA GLY A 549 -13.27 -1.14 -0.79
C GLY A 549 -14.36 -2.12 -1.19
N TYR A 550 -15.26 -1.69 -2.08
CA TYR A 550 -16.21 -2.59 -2.74
C TYR A 550 -15.60 -3.14 -4.05
N LEU A 551 -15.56 -4.48 -4.18
CA LEU A 551 -15.35 -5.17 -5.46
C LEU A 551 -16.70 -5.33 -6.15
N GLY A 552 -17.05 -4.38 -7.03
CA GLY A 552 -18.21 -4.52 -7.87
C GLY A 552 -17.97 -5.57 -8.94
N LEU A 553 -18.33 -6.82 -8.69
CA LEU A 553 -18.57 -7.78 -9.77
C LEU A 553 -19.98 -7.47 -10.28
N PRO A 554 -20.16 -6.88 -11.47
CA PRO A 554 -21.51 -6.68 -11.99
C PRO A 554 -22.12 -8.06 -12.23
N GLU A 555 -23.34 -8.31 -11.73
CA GLU A 555 -24.10 -9.54 -12.04
C GLU A 555 -24.31 -9.70 -13.56
N ASP A 556 -24.41 -8.56 -14.25
CA ASP A 556 -24.47 -8.48 -15.70
C ASP A 556 -23.09 -8.17 -16.26
N LYS A 557 -22.51 -9.11 -17.01
CA LYS A 557 -21.27 -8.97 -17.78
C LYS A 557 -21.29 -7.70 -18.67
N PRO A 558 -20.78 -6.52 -18.25
CA PRO A 558 -20.99 -5.28 -19.01
C PRO A 558 -20.15 -5.25 -20.29
N TRP A 559 -19.21 -6.19 -20.43
CA TRP A 559 -18.37 -6.37 -21.61
C TRP A 559 -19.09 -7.00 -22.80
N GLU A 560 -20.30 -7.53 -22.62
CA GLU A 560 -21.15 -8.05 -23.72
C GLU A 560 -22.05 -6.96 -24.33
N SER A 561 -22.27 -5.83 -23.64
CA SER A 561 -23.11 -4.75 -24.18
C SER A 561 -22.30 -3.80 -25.08
N LYS A 562 -22.60 -3.81 -26.38
CA LYS A 562 -22.09 -2.87 -27.40
C LYS A 562 -22.56 -1.40 -27.24
N MET A 563 -23.01 -0.95 -26.06
CA MET A 563 -23.64 0.37 -25.93
C MET A 563 -23.29 1.09 -24.63
N GLY A 564 -22.74 2.30 -24.77
CA GLY A 564 -22.70 3.35 -23.74
C GLY A 564 -21.80 3.07 -22.53
N LEU A 565 -20.66 3.76 -22.44
CA LEU A 565 -19.75 3.73 -21.28
C LEU A 565 -20.39 4.38 -20.05
N ASP A 566 -21.26 3.65 -19.35
CA ASP A 566 -21.69 4.05 -18.01
C ASP A 566 -20.52 3.86 -17.02
N SER A 567 -19.89 4.97 -16.64
CA SER A 567 -18.75 4.99 -15.73
C SER A 567 -19.02 4.36 -14.36
N GLN A 568 -20.29 4.25 -13.93
CA GLN A 568 -20.67 3.58 -12.68
C GLN A 568 -20.50 2.05 -12.78
N LYS A 569 -20.66 1.47 -13.98
CA LYS A 569 -20.57 0.02 -14.21
C LYS A 569 -19.14 -0.51 -14.37
N LEU A 570 -18.15 0.39 -14.31
CA LEU A 570 -16.72 0.10 -14.49
C LEU A 570 -15.92 0.31 -13.20
N ILE A 571 -16.57 0.65 -12.09
CA ILE A 571 -15.92 0.84 -10.79
C ILE A 571 -15.74 -0.53 -10.13
N MET A 572 -14.48 -0.94 -9.99
CA MET A 572 -14.12 -2.24 -9.39
C MET A 572 -13.53 -2.11 -7.99
N TRP A 573 -13.07 -0.93 -7.63
CA TRP A 573 -12.66 -0.60 -6.27
C TRP A 573 -13.18 0.79 -5.98
N ASP A 574 -13.92 0.92 -4.89
CA ASP A 574 -14.36 2.21 -4.39
C ASP A 574 -14.26 2.22 -2.87
N ASP A 575 -13.39 3.09 -2.35
CA ASP A 575 -13.30 3.40 -0.93
C ASP A 575 -13.33 4.92 -0.70
N ARG A 576 -13.35 5.34 0.56
CA ARG A 576 -13.40 6.76 0.95
C ARG A 576 -12.26 7.62 0.35
N TYR A 577 -11.14 7.00 0.01
CA TYR A 577 -9.87 7.63 -0.36
C TYR A 577 -9.45 7.32 -1.79
N SER A 578 -10.01 6.32 -2.46
CA SER A 578 -9.51 5.77 -3.70
C SER A 578 -10.61 5.16 -4.56
N ARG A 579 -10.48 5.29 -5.88
CA ARG A 579 -11.32 4.62 -6.86
C ARG A 579 -10.52 4.04 -8.02
N LEU A 580 -10.80 2.78 -8.38
CA LEU A 580 -10.21 2.12 -9.54
C LEU A 580 -11.28 1.77 -10.58
N TYR A 581 -11.04 2.22 -11.81
CA TYR A 581 -11.91 1.99 -12.97
C TYR A 581 -11.30 0.93 -13.90
N GLY A 582 -12.10 0.03 -14.45
CA GLY A 582 -11.63 -0.94 -15.44
C GLY A 582 -12.43 -2.23 -15.44
N ARG A 583 -11.93 -3.25 -16.14
CA ARG A 583 -12.62 -4.55 -16.29
C ARG A 583 -12.31 -5.50 -15.12
N ALA A 584 -13.29 -6.32 -14.75
CA ALA A 584 -13.31 -7.00 -13.46
C ALA A 584 -12.25 -8.08 -13.23
N GLY A 585 -11.99 -8.96 -14.20
CA GLY A 585 -11.38 -10.25 -13.86
C GLY A 585 -9.90 -10.19 -13.42
N ARG A 586 -9.12 -9.18 -13.82
CA ARG A 586 -7.77 -8.95 -13.24
C ARG A 586 -7.76 -8.36 -11.84
N GLY A 587 -8.81 -7.60 -11.47
CA GLY A 587 -8.89 -6.95 -10.17
C GLY A 587 -8.93 -7.93 -9.00
N ALA A 588 -9.61 -9.07 -9.18
CA ALA A 588 -9.73 -10.09 -8.15
C ALA A 588 -8.38 -10.73 -7.78
N VAL A 589 -7.50 -10.97 -8.77
CA VAL A 589 -6.17 -11.55 -8.54
C VAL A 589 -5.31 -10.58 -7.73
N PHE A 590 -5.32 -9.30 -8.09
CA PHE A 590 -4.58 -8.29 -7.32
C PHE A 590 -5.14 -8.15 -5.91
N PHE A 591 -6.46 -8.09 -5.76
CA PHE A 591 -7.08 -7.94 -4.46
C PHE A 591 -6.81 -9.13 -3.52
N LYS A 592 -6.93 -10.37 -4.03
CA LYS A 592 -6.71 -11.59 -3.23
C LYS A 592 -5.22 -11.86 -2.98
N GLY A 593 -4.37 -11.50 -3.94
CA GLY A 593 -2.98 -11.92 -3.99
C GLY A 593 -1.95 -10.89 -3.52
N MET A 594 -2.37 -9.70 -3.11
CA MET A 594 -1.48 -8.59 -2.81
C MET A 594 -1.42 -8.24 -1.33
N TRP A 595 -0.21 -8.08 -0.81
CA TRP A 595 0.03 -7.34 0.42
C TRP A 595 0.25 -5.85 0.09
N PRO A 596 -0.59 -4.96 0.64
CA PRO A 596 -0.54 -3.53 0.34
C PRO A 596 0.76 -2.81 0.72
#